data_AF-A0AA40KF44-F1
#
_entry.id   AF-A0AA40KF44-F1
#
_cell.length_a   1.000
_cell.length_b   1.000
_cell.length_c   1.000
_cell.angle_alpha   90.00
_cell.angle_beta   90.00
_cell.angle_gamma   90.00
#
_symmetry.space_group_name_H-M   'P 1'
#
loop_
_entity.id
_entity.type
_entity.pdbx_description
1 polymer ?
#
loop_
_entity_poly.entity_id
_entity_poly.type
_entity_poly.pdbx_seq_one_letter_code
_entity_poly.pdbx_strand_id
1 'polypeptide(L)' 'MQAQGGAGHPSSSAQQMNKRTRWFVALFDYDPKRMSPNPDACEEELPFSEGDYIKVFINQILS' A
#
# COMPACT_ATOMS: atom_id res chain seq x y z
N MET A 1 -22.75 -15.97 40.55
CA MET A 1 -21.34 -16.42 40.53
C MET A 1 -20.94 -16.69 39.09
N GLN A 2 -19.83 -16.07 38.67
CA GLN A 2 -18.99 -16.32 37.48
C GLN A 2 -19.61 -16.19 36.07
N ALA A 3 -18.91 -15.77 35.01
CA ALA A 3 -17.69 -14.97 34.78
C ALA A 3 -17.49 -14.94 33.24
N GLN A 4 -16.82 -13.90 32.74
CA GLN A 4 -16.06 -13.82 31.47
C GLN A 4 -16.88 -13.95 30.16
N GLY A 5 -16.70 -13.13 29.13
CA GLY A 5 -15.56 -12.33 28.71
C GLY A 5 -15.50 -12.51 27.19
N GLY A 6 -15.64 -11.45 26.39
CA GLY A 6 -15.85 -11.64 24.95
C GLY A 6 -15.52 -10.42 24.10
N ALA A 7 -14.32 -10.46 23.54
CA ALA A 7 -13.88 -9.79 22.31
C ALA A 7 -13.97 -8.26 22.25
N GLY A 8 -12.84 -7.60 22.50
CA GLY A 8 -12.59 -6.26 22.01
C GLY A 8 -12.73 -6.26 20.48
N HIS A 9 -13.71 -5.50 19.98
CA HIS A 9 -13.80 -5.20 18.56
C HIS A 9 -12.48 -4.57 18.10
N PRO A 10 -11.80 -5.10 17.06
CA PRO A 10 -10.69 -4.39 16.48
C PRO A 10 -11.20 -3.02 16.02
N SER A 11 -10.52 -1.96 16.47
CA SER A 11 -10.85 -0.58 16.14
C SER A 11 -11.14 -0.46 14.64
N SER A 12 -12.29 0.12 14.30
CA SER A 12 -12.81 0.25 12.94
C SER A 12 -11.80 0.86 11.97
N SER A 13 -10.83 1.64 12.48
CA SER A 13 -9.74 2.24 11.69
C SER A 13 -8.76 1.21 11.12
N ALA A 14 -8.39 0.18 11.89
CA ALA A 14 -7.45 -0.85 11.44
C ALA A 14 -8.05 -1.74 10.33
N GLN A 15 -9.34 -2.07 10.45
CA GLN A 15 -10.08 -2.77 9.39
C GLN A 15 -10.31 -1.90 8.15
N GLN A 16 -10.51 -0.58 8.32
CA GLN A 16 -10.68 0.34 7.19
C GLN A 16 -9.37 0.54 6.40
N MET A 17 -8.22 0.53 7.08
CA MET A 17 -6.89 0.62 6.47
C MET A 17 -6.55 -0.65 5.68
N ASN A 18 -6.95 -1.83 6.18
CA ASN A 18 -6.72 -3.11 5.50
C ASN A 18 -7.51 -3.22 4.18
N LYS A 19 -8.68 -2.57 4.07
CA LYS A 19 -9.46 -2.52 2.81
C LYS A 19 -8.84 -1.64 1.72
N ARG A 20 -7.84 -0.82 2.04
CA ARG A 20 -7.24 0.17 1.13
C ARG A 20 -5.80 -0.16 0.73
N THR A 21 -5.33 -1.33 1.13
CA THR A 21 -4.01 -1.84 0.76
C THR A 21 -4.16 -2.91 -0.31
N ARG A 22 -3.35 -2.84 -1.37
CA ARG A 22 -3.31 -3.88 -2.41
C ARG A 22 -1.88 -4.27 -2.72
N TRP A 23 -1.68 -5.55 -3.05
CA TRP A 23 -0.40 -6.06 -3.54
C TRP A 23 -0.44 -6.19 -5.06
N PHE A 24 0.67 -5.82 -5.70
CA PHE A 24 0.88 -5.93 -7.13
C PHE A 24 2.19 -6.66 -7.40
N VAL A 25 2.28 -7.29 -8.57
CA VAL A 25 3.53 -7.81 -9.12
C VAL A 25 3.97 -6.90 -10.26
N ALA A 26 5.24 -6.51 -10.27
CA ALA A 26 5.84 -5.82 -11.40
C ALA A 26 5.98 -6.78 -12.59
N LEU A 27 5.44 -6.39 -13.75
CA LEU A 27 5.54 -7.19 -14.97
C LEU A 27 6.83 -6.92 -15.76
N PHE A 28 7.47 -5.79 -15.50
CA PHE A 28 8.69 -5.33 -16.16
C PHE A 28 9.51 -4.50 -15.17
N ASP A 29 10.80 -4.33 -15.45
CA ASP A 29 11.67 -3.42 -14.71
C ASP A 29 11.23 -1.96 -14.86
N TYR A 30 11.45 -1.17 -13.82
CA TYR A 30 11.25 0.28 -13.83
C TYR A 30 12.43 1.00 -13.19
N ASP A 31 13.19 1.74 -14.02
CA ASP A 31 14.23 2.68 -13.59
C ASP A 31 13.74 4.13 -13.80
N PRO A 32 13.28 4.83 -12.74
CA PRO A 32 12.78 6.20 -12.83
C PRO A 32 13.76 7.16 -13.50
N LYS A 33 15.08 6.99 -13.34
CA LYS A 33 16.10 7.89 -13.91
C LYS A 33 16.14 7.88 -15.43
N ARG A 34 15.72 6.76 -16.03
CA ARG A 34 15.84 6.51 -17.46
C ARG A 34 14.49 6.45 -18.15
N MET A 35 13.44 6.07 -17.43
CA MET A 35 12.13 5.75 -17.97
C MET A 35 11.04 6.72 -17.52
N SER A 36 11.24 7.47 -16.43
CA SER A 36 10.23 8.43 -15.98
C SER A 36 10.11 9.58 -16.96
N PRO A 37 8.89 9.95 -17.38
CA PRO A 37 8.66 11.17 -18.15
C PRO A 37 8.74 12.43 -17.27
N ASN A 38 8.73 12.28 -15.93
CA ASN A 38 8.75 13.39 -15.00
C ASN A 38 10.19 13.72 -14.56
N PRO A 39 10.70 14.92 -14.85
CA PRO A 39 12.12 15.25 -14.71
C PRO A 39 12.64 15.31 -13.25
N ASP A 40 11.75 15.45 -12.28
CA ASP A 40 12.02 15.58 -10.85
C ASP A 40 11.49 14.40 -10.01
N ALA A 41 10.80 13.46 -10.63
CA ALA A 41 10.11 12.38 -9.92
C ALA A 41 11.02 11.21 -9.53
N CYS A 42 12.32 11.25 -9.86
CA CYS A 42 13.23 10.14 -9.58
C CYS A 42 13.28 9.74 -8.09
N GLU A 43 13.21 10.70 -7.19
CA GLU A 43 13.25 10.45 -5.74
C GLU A 43 11.86 10.10 -5.17
N GLU A 44 10.79 10.49 -5.86
CA GLU A 44 9.40 10.25 -5.44
C GLU A 44 8.84 8.93 -5.99
N GLU A 45 9.31 8.49 -7.14
CA GLU A 45 8.92 7.25 -7.79
C GLU A 45 9.74 6.07 -7.25
N LEU A 46 9.05 4.95 -7.04
CA LEU A 46 9.67 3.73 -6.54
C LEU A 46 10.32 2.95 -7.70
N PRO A 47 11.64 2.68 -7.69
CA PRO A 47 12.25 1.72 -8.61
C PRO A 47 11.88 0.27 -8.22
N PHE A 48 11.71 -0.60 -9.20
CA PHE A 48 11.43 -2.03 -8.99
C PHE A 48 11.87 -2.88 -10.20
N SER A 49 12.01 -4.19 -10.00
CA SER A 49 12.36 -5.16 -11.03
C SER A 49 11.17 -6.06 -11.38
N GLU A 50 11.20 -6.71 -12.55
CA GLU A 50 10.23 -7.74 -12.93
C GLU A 50 10.10 -8.81 -11.85
N GLY A 51 8.85 -9.11 -11.45
CA GLY A 51 8.52 -10.07 -10.41
C GLY A 51 8.43 -9.51 -8.99
N ASP A 52 8.80 -8.24 -8.75
CA ASP A 52 8.73 -7.63 -7.42
C ASP A 52 7.29 -7.50 -6.91
N TYR A 53 7.08 -7.79 -5.62
CA TYR A 53 5.79 -7.60 -4.94
C TYR A 53 5.71 -6.22 -4.30
N ILE A 54 4.83 -5.37 -4.81
CA ILE A 54 4.67 -3.97 -4.40
C ILE A 54 3.40 -3.80 -3.57
N LYS A 55 3.54 -3.21 -2.38
CA LYS A 55 2.41 -2.87 -1.49
C LYS A 55 1.96 -1.44 -1.71
N VAL A 56 0.76 -1.27 -2.24
CA VAL A 56 0.17 0.05 -2.52
C VAL A 56 -0.81 0.42 -1.42
N PHE A 57 -0.64 1.63 -0.86
CA PHE A 57 -1.54 2.23 0.11
C PHE A 57 -2.36 3.33 -0.55
N ILE A 58 -3.68 3.20 -0.58
CA ILE A 58 -4.57 4.19 -1.18
C ILE A 58 -5.07 5.14 -0.09
N ASN A 59 -4.67 6.40 -0.17
CA ASN A 59 -5.18 7.45 0.69
C ASN A 59 -6.59 7.84 0.24
N GLN A 60 -7.51 8.07 1.20
CA GLN A 60 -8.81 8.65 0.88
C GLN A 60 -8.60 10.13 0.57
N ILE A 61 -8.78 10.51 -0.69
CA ILE A 61 -9.02 11.91 -1.02
C ILE A 61 -10.43 12.20 -0.48
N LEU A 62 -10.52 13.15 0.46
CA LEU A 62 -11.81 13.65 0.95
C LEU A 62 -12.44 14.43 -0.21
N SER A 63 -13.46 13.84 -0.83
CA SER A 63 -14.41 14.54 -1.71
C SER A 63 -15.38 15.38 -0.90
#